data_AF-A0AAJ4NPC4-F1
#
_entry.id   AF-A0AAJ4NPC4-F1
#
_cell.length_a   1.000
_cell.length_b   1.000
_cell.length_c   1.000
_cell.angle_alpha   90.00
_cell.angle_beta   90.00
_cell.angle_gamma   90.00
#
_symmetry.space_group_name_H-M   'P 1'
#
loop_
_entity.id
_entity.type
_entity.pdbx_description
1 polymer ?
#
loop_
_entity_poly.entity_id
_entity_poly.type
_entity_poly.pdbx_seq_one_letter_code
_entity_poly.pdbx_strand_id
1 'polypeptide(L)'
;MKKIISVLLICVISVSALMLTSCAADSEKMANLQDNQQQLEQQTQVLQKEAQEAEQRAEKYEKLSQKYKGLLDQKVQELDQLQTEYSKLSEEHNEQVAAKKQEIKDKLLKSAQDSTVLKKRFKRYTKKASVYKEKSLKLEEQAKQTQDNLEKTTQEIEQLKGQSVVENKAN
;
A
#
# COMPACT_ATOMS: atom_id res chain seq x y z
N MET A 1 -28.10 -0.21 -21.14
CA MET A 1 -27.52 1.11 -21.45
C MET A 1 -28.15 2.15 -20.55
N LYS A 2 -27.35 2.83 -19.70
CA LYS A 2 -27.61 4.20 -19.22
C LYS A 2 -26.28 4.75 -18.68
N LYS A 3 -25.82 5.79 -19.35
CA LYS A 3 -24.52 6.45 -19.24
C LYS A 3 -24.65 7.67 -18.30
N ILE A 4 -23.55 7.96 -17.60
CA ILE A 4 -22.99 9.29 -17.32
C ILE A 4 -23.95 10.31 -16.65
N ILE A 5 -23.78 10.48 -15.34
CA ILE A 5 -24.02 11.77 -14.66
C ILE A 5 -22.72 12.11 -13.93
N SER A 6 -21.74 12.49 -14.73
CA SER A 6 -20.61 13.34 -14.35
C SER A 6 -20.68 14.51 -15.32
N VAL A 7 -20.41 15.73 -14.86
CA VAL A 7 -20.66 17.03 -15.52
C VAL A 7 -22.05 17.59 -15.20
N LEU A 8 -22.17 18.36 -14.11
CA LEU A 8 -23.06 19.53 -13.94
C LEU A 8 -22.91 20.10 -12.52
N LEU A 9 -21.80 20.78 -12.27
CA LEU A 9 -21.72 21.82 -11.23
C LEU A 9 -20.72 22.87 -11.72
N ILE A 10 -21.10 23.50 -12.83
CA ILE A 10 -20.48 24.70 -13.39
C ILE A 10 -21.55 25.80 -13.32
N CYS A 11 -21.12 26.96 -12.81
CA CYS A 11 -21.75 28.30 -12.85
C CYS A 11 -22.97 28.56 -11.97
N VAL A 12 -22.78 29.35 -10.89
CA VAL A 12 -23.33 30.72 -10.66
C VAL A 12 -22.41 31.35 -9.60
N ILE A 13 -21.80 32.54 -9.72
CA ILE A 13 -22.34 33.90 -9.50
C ILE A 13 -21.24 34.85 -10.02
N SER A 14 -21.37 35.37 -11.25
CA SER A 14 -21.76 36.74 -11.63
C SER A 14 -20.91 37.90 -11.07
N VAL A 15 -20.26 38.57 -12.02
CA VAL A 15 -19.51 39.83 -11.97
C VAL A 15 -20.37 41.01 -11.54
N SER A 16 -19.90 41.83 -10.59
CA SER A 16 -20.19 43.28 -10.58
C SER A 16 -19.27 44.09 -9.65
N ALA A 17 -18.67 45.13 -10.26
CA ALA A 17 -18.44 46.48 -9.73
C ALA A 17 -17.19 46.81 -8.86
N LEU A 18 -16.37 47.71 -9.45
CA LEU A 18 -15.69 48.88 -8.84
C LEU A 18 -14.33 48.71 -8.15
N MET A 19 -13.25 48.92 -8.94
CA MET A 19 -12.16 49.93 -8.82
C MET A 19 -11.68 50.48 -7.45
N LEU A 20 -11.98 49.84 -6.31
CA LEU A 20 -11.37 50.11 -5.00
C LEU A 20 -11.06 48.81 -4.22
N THR A 21 -11.09 47.65 -4.88
CA THR A 21 -11.11 46.32 -4.25
C THR A 21 -9.83 45.50 -4.37
N SER A 22 -8.75 46.01 -5.01
CA SER A 22 -7.51 45.23 -5.19
C SER A 22 -6.89 44.78 -3.87
N CYS A 23 -6.85 45.65 -2.85
CA CYS A 23 -6.32 45.27 -1.55
C CYS A 23 -7.20 44.25 -0.78
N ALA A 24 -8.52 44.26 -0.99
CA ALA A 24 -9.43 43.32 -0.32
C ALA A 24 -9.41 41.93 -1.00
N ALA A 25 -9.34 41.90 -2.34
CA ALA A 25 -9.20 40.68 -3.12
C ALA A 25 -7.85 39.99 -2.86
N ASP A 26 -6.76 40.76 -2.72
CA ASP A 26 -5.45 40.22 -2.38
C ASP A 26 -5.42 39.68 -0.94
N SER A 27 -6.11 40.33 0.00
CA SER A 27 -6.24 39.83 1.39
C SER A 27 -7.03 38.52 1.47
N GLU A 28 -8.13 38.39 0.72
CA GLU A 28 -8.93 37.16 0.69
C GLU A 28 -8.17 36.02 0.00
N LYS A 29 -7.50 36.32 -1.13
CA LYS A 29 -6.62 35.37 -1.82
C LYS A 29 -5.49 34.90 -0.90
N MET A 30 -4.88 35.81 -0.16
CA MET A 30 -3.79 35.48 0.77
C MET A 30 -4.26 34.56 1.91
N ALA A 31 -5.42 34.85 2.50
CA ALA A 31 -5.99 34.00 3.55
C ALA A 31 -6.31 32.58 3.03
N ASN A 32 -6.88 32.48 1.83
CA ASN A 32 -7.17 31.19 1.20
C ASN A 32 -5.90 30.39 0.88
N LEU A 33 -4.83 31.04 0.42
CA LEU A 33 -3.55 30.38 0.16
C LEU A 33 -2.89 29.88 1.45
N GLN A 34 -2.96 30.64 2.54
CA GLN A 34 -2.44 30.23 3.84
C GLN A 34 -3.22 29.04 4.42
N ASP A 35 -4.54 29.04 4.32
CA ASP A 35 -5.37 27.89 4.74
C ASP A 35 -5.04 26.66 3.90
N ASN A 36 -4.93 26.81 2.58
CA ASN A 36 -4.53 25.73 1.67
C ASN A 36 -3.12 25.20 2.00
N GLN A 37 -2.16 26.07 2.32
CA GLN A 37 -0.82 25.68 2.74
C GLN A 37 -0.86 24.78 3.99
N GLN A 38 -1.62 25.19 5.01
CA GLN A 38 -1.79 24.42 6.24
C GLN A 38 -2.48 23.08 6.00
N GLN A 39 -3.50 23.04 5.14
CA GLN A 39 -4.19 21.79 4.77
C GLN A 39 -3.25 20.83 4.04
N LEU A 40 -2.46 21.32 3.08
CA LEU A 40 -1.50 20.51 2.33
C LEU A 40 -0.37 19.97 3.23
N GLU A 41 0.14 20.77 4.18
CA GLU A 41 1.11 20.31 5.18
C GLU A 41 0.56 19.15 6.01
N GLN A 42 -0.66 19.28 6.53
CA GLN A 42 -1.31 18.21 7.30
C GLN A 42 -1.53 16.97 6.44
N GLN A 43 -2.01 17.15 5.21
CA GLN A 43 -2.26 16.06 4.28
C GLN A 43 -0.97 15.30 3.94
N THR A 44 0.14 16.00 3.70
CA THR A 44 1.45 15.37 3.44
C THR A 44 1.89 14.52 4.63
N GLN A 45 1.79 15.03 5.86
CA GLN A 45 2.17 14.27 7.05
C GLN A 45 1.32 13.01 7.23
N VAL A 46 0.00 13.11 7.01
CA VAL A 46 -0.91 11.96 7.07
C VAL A 46 -0.55 10.91 6.03
N LEU A 47 -0.35 11.32 4.77
CA LEU A 47 0.00 10.40 3.67
C LEU A 47 1.34 9.69 3.92
N GLN A 48 2.35 10.42 4.41
CA GLN A 48 3.65 9.84 4.76
C GLN A 48 3.52 8.80 5.88
N LYS A 49 2.74 9.10 6.93
CA LYS A 49 2.50 8.15 8.01
C LYS A 49 1.76 6.91 7.52
N GLU A 50 0.72 7.07 6.70
CA GLU A 50 -0.02 5.94 6.15
C GLU A 50 0.83 5.08 5.21
N ALA A 51 1.75 5.69 4.46
CA ALA A 51 2.72 4.98 3.62
C ALA A 51 3.64 4.11 4.49
N GLN A 52 4.25 4.68 5.53
CA GLN A 52 5.10 3.94 6.47
C GLN A 52 4.35 2.79 7.15
N GLU A 53 3.09 3.00 7.57
CA GLU A 53 2.28 1.93 8.14
C GLU A 53 1.97 0.81 7.12
N ALA A 54 1.75 1.17 5.85
CA ALA A 54 1.54 0.21 4.78
C ALA A 54 2.82 -0.58 4.47
N GLU A 55 3.98 0.08 4.43
CA GLU A 55 5.30 -0.54 4.28
C GLU A 55 5.58 -1.56 5.39
N GLN A 56 5.43 -1.16 6.66
CA GLN A 56 5.62 -2.05 7.81
C GLN A 56 4.70 -3.29 7.75
N ARG A 57 3.45 -3.11 7.30
CA ARG A 57 2.53 -4.23 7.08
C ARG A 57 2.99 -5.13 5.93
N ALA A 58 3.50 -4.56 4.84
CA ALA A 58 4.05 -5.31 3.72
C ALA A 58 5.21 -6.19 4.19
N GLU A 59 6.18 -5.62 4.91
CA GLU A 59 7.33 -6.34 5.47
C GLU A 59 6.90 -7.47 6.41
N LYS A 60 5.94 -7.21 7.31
CA LYS A 60 5.41 -8.22 8.23
C LYS A 60 4.84 -9.41 7.45
N TYR A 61 4.08 -9.15 6.39
CA TYR A 61 3.51 -10.20 5.55
C TYR A 61 4.56 -10.91 4.69
N GLU A 62 5.62 -10.21 4.28
CA GLU A 62 6.75 -10.81 3.58
C GLU A 62 7.52 -11.78 4.48
N LYS A 63 7.82 -11.39 5.73
CA LYS A 63 8.41 -12.30 6.74
C LYS A 63 7.54 -13.54 6.97
N LEU A 64 6.22 -13.37 7.06
CA LEU A 64 5.29 -14.51 7.15
C LEU A 64 5.32 -15.38 5.89
N SER A 65 5.31 -14.77 4.71
CA SER A 65 5.42 -15.48 3.42
C SER A 65 6.70 -16.32 3.37
N GLN A 66 7.85 -15.74 3.71
CA GLN A 66 9.13 -16.46 3.78
C GLN A 66 9.10 -17.60 4.79
N LYS A 67 8.53 -17.39 5.99
CA LYS A 67 8.34 -18.46 6.98
C LYS A 67 7.54 -19.64 6.40
N TYR A 68 6.41 -19.38 5.75
CA TYR A 68 5.59 -20.46 5.19
C TYR A 68 6.22 -21.11 3.96
N LYS A 69 7.04 -20.38 3.19
CA LYS A 69 7.88 -20.97 2.14
C LYS A 69 8.87 -21.97 2.74
N GLY A 70 9.61 -21.58 3.78
CA GLY A 70 10.56 -22.48 4.45
C GLY A 70 9.89 -23.74 5.01
N LEU A 71 8.70 -23.61 5.62
CA LEU A 71 7.93 -24.77 6.08
C LEU A 71 7.45 -25.67 4.94
N LEU A 72 7.11 -25.11 3.77
CA LEU A 72 6.76 -25.89 2.58
C LEU A 72 7.97 -26.65 2.05
N ASP A 73 9.12 -25.99 1.94
CA ASP A 73 10.35 -26.61 1.45
C ASP A 73 10.78 -27.78 2.34
N GLN A 74 10.68 -27.62 3.68
CA GLN A 74 10.88 -28.70 4.65
C GLN A 74 9.89 -29.85 4.45
N LYS A 75 8.61 -29.55 4.20
CA LYS A 75 7.60 -30.58 3.98
C LYS A 75 7.79 -31.34 2.67
N VAL A 76 8.27 -30.69 1.62
CA VAL A 76 8.65 -31.35 0.37
C VAL A 76 9.77 -32.36 0.62
N GLN A 77 10.82 -31.96 1.35
CA GLN A 77 11.91 -32.87 1.71
C GLN A 77 11.44 -34.07 2.55
N GLU A 78 10.55 -33.85 3.53
CA GLU A 78 9.98 -34.93 4.34
C GLU A 78 9.16 -35.90 3.48
N LEU A 79 8.35 -35.40 2.54
CA LEU A 79 7.58 -36.23 1.62
C LEU A 79 8.48 -37.07 0.72
N ASP A 80 9.54 -36.49 0.17
CA ASP A 80 10.50 -37.20 -0.68
C ASP A 80 11.21 -38.33 0.09
N GLN A 81 11.57 -38.08 1.35
CA GLN A 81 12.16 -39.09 2.25
C GLN A 81 11.18 -40.23 2.53
N LEU A 82 9.94 -39.92 2.93
CA LEU A 82 8.91 -40.91 3.20
C LEU A 82 8.55 -41.73 1.95
N GLN A 83 8.51 -41.10 0.77
CA GLN A 83 8.22 -41.79 -0.48
C GLN A 83 9.38 -42.71 -0.88
N THR A 84 10.62 -42.29 -0.64
CA THR A 84 11.81 -43.14 -0.82
C THR A 84 11.79 -44.34 0.13
N GLU A 85 11.48 -44.12 1.41
CA GLU A 85 11.37 -45.18 2.41
C GLU A 85 10.26 -46.18 2.05
N TYR A 86 9.08 -45.68 1.67
CA TYR A 86 7.97 -46.50 1.21
C TYR A 86 8.35 -47.37 0.00
N SER A 87 9.10 -46.80 -0.95
CA SER A 87 9.54 -47.49 -2.16
C SER A 87 10.55 -48.59 -1.85
N LYS A 88 11.48 -48.37 -0.92
CA LYS A 88 12.44 -49.40 -0.47
C LYS A 88 11.78 -50.61 0.19
N LEU A 89 10.61 -50.42 0.79
CA LEU A 89 9.84 -51.52 1.38
C LEU A 89 9.13 -52.38 0.33
N SER A 90 9.16 -52.05 -0.96
CA SER A 90 8.43 -52.79 -2.01
C SER A 90 8.90 -54.22 -2.22
N GLU A 91 10.11 -54.57 -1.78
CA GLU A 91 10.75 -55.87 -2.06
C GLU A 91 10.55 -56.93 -0.96
N GLU A 92 9.98 -56.57 0.20
CA GLU A 92 9.77 -57.49 1.31
C GLU A 92 8.27 -57.72 1.61
N HIS A 93 7.89 -58.98 1.84
CA HIS A 93 6.51 -59.43 2.01
C HIS A 93 6.26 -60.15 3.35
N ASN A 94 6.60 -59.49 4.47
CA ASN A 94 6.25 -59.97 5.81
C ASN A 94 5.31 -58.98 6.54
N GLU A 95 4.64 -59.43 7.61
CA GLU A 95 3.67 -58.62 8.38
C GLU A 95 4.28 -57.34 8.95
N GLN A 96 5.55 -57.38 9.36
CA GLN A 96 6.27 -56.23 9.91
C GLN A 96 6.47 -55.13 8.85
N VAL A 97 6.71 -55.52 7.61
CA VAL A 97 6.82 -54.63 6.45
C VAL A 97 5.46 -54.07 6.04
N ALA A 98 4.39 -54.87 6.12
CA ALA A 98 3.03 -54.40 5.87
C ALA A 98 2.61 -53.31 6.87
N ALA A 99 2.91 -53.49 8.16
CA ALA A 99 2.65 -52.49 9.20
C ALA A 99 3.43 -51.18 8.95
N LYS A 100 4.74 -51.27 8.64
CA LYS A 100 5.55 -50.08 8.30
C LYS A 100 5.06 -49.35 7.05
N LYS A 101 4.65 -50.08 6.01
CA LYS A 101 4.05 -49.48 4.80
C LYS A 101 2.80 -48.67 5.14
N GLN A 102 1.95 -49.19 6.03
CA GLN A 102 0.75 -48.48 6.45
C GLN A 102 1.10 -47.22 7.26
N GLU A 103 2.05 -47.32 8.20
CA GLU A 103 2.52 -46.16 8.98
C GLU A 103 3.07 -45.03 8.07
N ILE A 104 3.87 -45.38 7.06
CA ILE A 104 4.43 -44.40 6.12
C ILE A 104 3.32 -43.80 5.24
N LYS A 105 2.33 -44.60 4.81
CA LYS A 105 1.16 -44.07 4.08
C LYS A 105 0.40 -43.03 4.91
N ASP A 106 0.17 -43.30 6.18
CA ASP A 106 -0.54 -42.38 7.06
C ASP A 106 0.24 -41.07 7.26
N LYS A 107 1.58 -41.16 7.39
CA LYS A 107 2.48 -40.00 7.43
C LYS A 107 2.45 -39.20 6.12
N LEU A 108 2.51 -39.87 4.97
CA LEU A 108 2.41 -39.23 3.64
C LEU A 108 1.09 -38.49 3.47
N LEU A 109 -0.04 -39.11 3.84
CA LEU A 109 -1.37 -38.49 3.79
C LEU A 109 -1.44 -37.24 4.66
N LYS A 110 -0.97 -37.34 5.91
CA LYS A 110 -0.93 -36.20 6.84
C LYS A 110 -0.04 -35.06 6.30
N SER A 111 1.17 -35.38 5.84
CA SER A 111 2.09 -34.38 5.30
C SER A 111 1.58 -33.74 3.99
N ALA A 112 0.82 -34.46 3.16
CA ALA A 112 0.16 -33.89 1.98
C ALA A 112 -0.96 -32.91 2.36
N GLN A 113 -1.75 -33.23 3.39
CA GLN A 113 -2.78 -32.34 3.94
C GLN A 113 -2.15 -31.07 4.52
N ASP A 114 -1.13 -31.21 5.37
CA ASP A 114 -0.40 -30.09 5.97
C ASP A 114 0.23 -29.19 4.90
N SER A 115 0.85 -29.77 3.87
CA SER A 115 1.43 -29.03 2.74
C SER A 115 0.39 -28.18 2.02
N THR A 116 -0.85 -28.69 1.86
CA THR A 116 -1.95 -27.92 1.25
C THR A 116 -2.30 -26.69 2.09
N VAL A 117 -2.34 -26.85 3.41
CA VAL A 117 -2.61 -25.73 4.35
C VAL A 117 -1.48 -24.71 4.29
N LEU A 118 -0.22 -25.15 4.33
CA LEU A 118 0.94 -24.27 4.23
C LEU A 118 0.98 -23.51 2.90
N LYS A 119 0.66 -24.18 1.78
CA LYS A 119 0.58 -23.56 0.44
C LYS A 119 -0.48 -22.46 0.38
N LYS A 120 -1.65 -22.70 0.99
CA LYS A 120 -2.71 -21.68 1.11
C LYS A 120 -2.24 -20.48 1.93
N ARG A 121 -1.55 -20.71 3.06
CA ARG A 121 -1.02 -19.64 3.93
C ARG A 121 0.07 -18.84 3.23
N PHE A 122 1.03 -19.51 2.58
CA PHE A 122 2.06 -18.89 1.76
C PHE A 122 1.44 -17.95 0.74
N LYS A 123 0.57 -18.47 -0.15
CA LYS A 123 -0.12 -17.67 -1.19
C LYS A 123 -0.87 -16.47 -0.60
N ARG A 124 -1.56 -16.65 0.53
CA ARG A 124 -2.30 -15.58 1.21
C ARG A 124 -1.35 -14.47 1.66
N TYR A 125 -0.24 -14.80 2.31
CA TYR A 125 0.67 -13.80 2.84
C TYR A 125 1.50 -13.13 1.74
N THR A 126 1.90 -13.85 0.70
CA THR A 126 2.51 -13.26 -0.51
C THR A 126 1.57 -12.22 -1.14
N LYS A 127 0.28 -12.56 -1.30
CA LYS A 127 -0.71 -11.62 -1.84
C LYS A 127 -0.87 -10.39 -0.95
N LYS A 128 -0.95 -10.58 0.37
CA LYS A 128 -1.07 -9.46 1.31
C LYS A 128 0.16 -8.55 1.27
N ALA A 129 1.37 -9.11 1.25
CA ALA A 129 2.59 -8.34 1.15
C ALA A 129 2.59 -7.46 -0.12
N SER A 130 2.26 -8.05 -1.27
CA SER A 130 2.17 -7.33 -2.55
C SER A 130 1.14 -6.19 -2.51
N VAL A 131 -0.07 -6.43 -1.97
CA VAL A 131 -1.12 -5.40 -1.88
C VAL A 131 -0.68 -4.22 -1.00
N TYR A 132 -0.04 -4.50 0.14
CA TYR A 132 0.42 -3.43 1.03
C TYR A 132 1.63 -2.69 0.47
N LYS A 133 2.52 -3.37 -0.26
CA LYS A 133 3.64 -2.74 -0.97
C LYS A 133 3.15 -1.77 -2.04
N GLU A 134 2.18 -2.20 -2.85
CA GLU A 134 1.55 -1.33 -3.86
C GLU A 134 0.83 -0.14 -3.21
N LYS A 135 0.15 -0.38 -2.08
CA LYS A 135 -0.47 0.70 -1.30
C LYS A 135 0.57 1.73 -0.81
N SER A 136 1.71 1.29 -0.27
CA SER A 136 2.78 2.20 0.19
C SER A 136 3.26 3.10 -0.94
N LEU A 137 3.63 2.49 -2.07
CA LEU A 137 4.13 3.21 -3.25
C LEU A 137 3.13 4.25 -3.77
N LYS A 138 1.83 3.91 -3.77
CA LYS A 138 0.78 4.84 -4.19
C LYS A 138 0.64 6.02 -3.22
N LEU A 139 0.72 5.76 -1.92
CA LEU A 139 0.66 6.81 -0.89
C LEU A 139 1.90 7.70 -0.92
N GLU A 140 3.08 7.14 -1.16
CA GLU A 140 4.33 7.89 -1.34
C GLU A 140 4.25 8.82 -2.55
N GLU A 141 3.74 8.33 -3.68
CA GLU A 141 3.53 9.15 -4.87
C GLU A 141 2.52 10.27 -4.62
N GLN A 142 1.42 9.99 -3.91
CA GLN A 142 0.46 11.01 -3.50
C GLN A 142 1.07 12.04 -2.53
N ALA A 143 1.89 11.60 -1.57
CA ALA A 143 2.58 12.49 -0.66
C ALA A 143 3.54 13.42 -1.42
N LYS A 144 4.27 12.89 -2.41
CA LYS A 144 5.15 13.68 -3.27
C LYS A 144 4.39 14.73 -4.08
N GLN A 145 3.28 14.35 -4.70
CA GLN A 145 2.43 15.30 -5.45
C GLN A 145 1.84 16.38 -4.53
N THR A 146 1.46 16.01 -3.30
CA THR A 146 0.95 16.97 -2.30
C THR A 146 2.05 17.93 -1.85
N GLN A 147 3.27 17.42 -1.65
CA GLN A 147 4.45 18.23 -1.34
C GLN A 147 4.80 19.22 -2.47
N ASP A 148 4.76 18.78 -3.74
CA ASP A 148 4.99 19.67 -4.88
C ASP A 148 3.95 20.80 -4.95
N ASN A 149 2.69 20.52 -4.60
CA ASN A 149 1.63 21.54 -4.54
C ASN A 149 1.81 22.48 -3.35
N LEU A 150 2.30 21.98 -2.22
CA LEU A 150 2.66 22.80 -1.06
C LEU A 150 3.78 23.79 -1.41
N GLU A 151 4.81 23.34 -2.12
CA GLU A 151 5.91 24.19 -2.59
C GLU A 151 5.40 25.28 -3.53
N LYS A 152 4.54 24.94 -4.49
CA LYS A 152 3.91 25.94 -5.39
C LYS A 152 3.08 26.97 -4.63
N THR A 153 2.27 26.52 -3.68
CA THR A 153 1.44 27.39 -2.84
C THR A 153 2.31 28.32 -2.00
N THR A 154 3.41 27.80 -1.45
CA THR A 154 4.40 28.57 -0.68
C THR A 154 5.07 29.64 -1.56
N GLN A 155 5.47 29.29 -2.78
CA GLN A 155 6.05 30.23 -3.73
C GLN A 155 5.06 31.33 -4.13
N GLU A 156 3.77 31.01 -4.34
CA GLU A 156 2.75 32.01 -4.66
C GLU A 156 2.52 32.98 -3.50
N ILE A 157 2.48 32.48 -2.27
CA ILE A 157 2.43 33.29 -1.03
C ILE A 157 3.63 34.25 -0.96
N GLU A 158 4.84 33.77 -1.25
CA GLU A 158 6.05 34.60 -1.25
C GLU A 158 6.02 35.70 -2.32
N GLN A 159 5.53 35.39 -3.51
CA GLN A 159 5.37 36.36 -4.60
C GLN A 159 4.37 37.46 -4.24
N LEU A 160 3.21 37.11 -3.69
CA LEU A 160 2.18 38.08 -3.26
C LEU A 160 2.68 38.97 -2.11
N LYS A 161 3.44 38.41 -1.17
CA LYS A 161 4.12 39.18 -0.12
C LYS A 161 5.15 40.15 -0.71
N GLY A 162 5.96 39.69 -1.67
CA GLY A 162 6.98 40.50 -2.34
C GLY A 162 6.38 41.66 -3.15
N GLN A 163 5.29 41.42 -3.88
CA GLN A 163 4.56 42.46 -4.62
C GLN A 163 3.96 43.52 -3.68
N SER A 164 3.39 43.10 -2.55
CA SER A 164 2.84 44.02 -1.52
C SER A 164 3.90 44.94 -0.87
N VAL A 165 5.16 44.52 -0.81
CA VAL A 165 6.28 45.34 -0.26
C VAL A 165 6.79 46.36 -1.27
N VAL A 166 6.71 46.07 -2.57
CA VAL A 166 7.14 46.99 -3.64
C VAL A 166 6.13 48.11 -3.85
N GLU A 167 4.82 47.82 -3.82
CA GLU A 167 3.77 48.86 -3.90
C GLU A 167 3.81 49.84 -2.71
N ASN A 168 4.10 49.36 -1.49
CA ASN A 168 4.22 50.22 -0.31
C ASN A 168 5.48 51.11 -0.28
N LYS A 169 6.48 50.85 -1.15
CA LYS A 169 7.69 51.69 -1.28
C LYS A 169 7.61 52.72 -2.42
N ALA A 170 6.62 52.59 -3.30
CA ALA A 170 6.44 53.46 -4.47
C ALA A 170 5.42 54.59 -4.23
N ASN A 171 4.76 54.63 -3.06
CA ASN A 171 3.86 55.70 -2.61
C ASN A 171 4.52 56.60 -1.57
#